data_AF-A0AAW0LHH0-F1
#
_entry.id   AF-A0AAW0LHH0-F1
#
_cell.length_a   1.000
_cell.length_b   1.000
_cell.length_c   1.000
_cell.angle_alpha   90.00
_cell.angle_beta   90.00
_cell.angle_gamma   90.00
#
_symmetry.space_group_name_H-M   'P 1'
#
loop_
_entity.id
_entity.type
_entity.pdbx_description
1 polymer ?
#
loop_
_entity_poly.entity_id
_entity_poly.type
_entity_poly.pdbx_seq_one_letter_code
_entity_poly.pdbx_strand_id
1 'polypeptide(L)' 'MIFLSFNSNLSFNYISGSIPSNFSQIPLVILSLSGNRLSGEIPKGIGEIGSLEELVLEANQLDGHLPENLGNLSNLKRL' A
#
# COMPACT_ATOMS: atom_id res chain seq x y z
N MET A 1 -19.89 0.68 -16.65
CA MET A 1 -19.64 0.32 -15.24
C MET A 1 -18.52 1.22 -14.77
N ILE A 2 -18.83 2.28 -14.02
CA ILE A 2 -17.84 3.24 -13.55
C ILE A 2 -17.20 2.63 -12.30
N PHE A 3 -15.95 2.19 -12.38
CA PHE A 3 -15.20 1.81 -11.18
C PHE A 3 -14.87 3.09 -10.41
N LEU A 4 -15.36 3.22 -9.18
CA LEU A 4 -14.92 4.28 -8.28
C LEU A 4 -13.51 3.92 -7.81
N SER A 5 -12.50 4.58 -8.38
CA SER A 5 -11.11 4.48 -7.93
C SER A 5 -10.90 5.36 -6.70
N PHE A 6 -10.30 4.79 -5.65
CA PHE A 6 -9.99 5.53 -4.42
C PHE A 6 -8.49 5.85 -4.35
N ASN A 7 -8.18 7.11 -4.06
CA ASN A 7 -6.82 7.56 -3.74
C ASN A 7 -6.76 7.78 -2.23
N SER A 8 -5.80 7.14 -1.55
CA SER A 8 -5.58 7.32 -0.12
C SER A 8 -4.18 7.88 0.12
N ASN A 9 -4.12 9.16 0.48
CA ASN A 9 -2.89 9.80 0.94
C ASN A 9 -3.03 10.11 2.44
N LEU A 10 -2.27 9.39 3.26
CA LEU A 10 -2.18 9.55 4.71
C LEU A 10 -0.74 9.85 5.14
N SER A 11 0.07 10.39 4.23
CA SER A 11 1.50 10.63 4.45
C SER A 11 1.72 11.73 5.51
N PHE A 12 2.86 11.68 6.21
CA PHE A 12 3.27 12.66 7.22
C PHE A 12 2.28 12.80 8.38
N ASN A 13 1.83 11.66 8.91
CA ASN A 13 1.00 11.59 10.11
C ASN A 13 1.71 10.81 11.23
N TYR A 14 1.00 10.62 12.34
CA TYR A 14 1.49 9.83 13.47
C TYR A 14 0.86 8.43 13.54
N ILE A 15 0.40 7.89 12.40
CA ILE A 15 -0.25 6.57 12.35
C ILE A 15 0.78 5.51 12.75
N SER A 16 0.36 4.59 13.61
CA SER A 16 1.22 3.53 14.16
C SER A 16 0.52 2.18 14.08
N GLY A 17 1.26 1.11 14.37
CA GLY A 17 0.80 -0.27 14.19
C GLY A 17 1.18 -0.81 12.81
N SER A 18 0.55 -1.93 12.42
CA SER A 18 0.82 -2.58 11.14
C SER A 18 -0.09 -2.09 10.02
N ILE A 19 0.38 -2.22 8.78
CA ILE A 19 -0.47 -2.05 7.60
C ILE A 19 -1.51 -3.18 7.62
N PRO A 20 -2.82 -2.89 7.58
CA PRO A 20 -3.84 -3.93 7.61
C PRO A 20 -3.95 -4.65 6.26
N SER A 21 -4.21 -5.95 6.29
CA SER A 21 -4.29 -6.79 5.08
C SER A 21 -5.53 -6.56 4.23
N ASN A 22 -6.56 -5.90 4.78
CA ASN A 22 -7.84 -5.67 4.11
C ASN A 22 -7.79 -4.61 3.00
N PHE A 23 -6.65 -3.95 2.78
CA PHE A 23 -6.47 -3.05 1.63
C PHE A 23 -6.69 -3.75 0.28
N SER A 24 -6.51 -5.08 0.20
CA SER A 24 -6.83 -5.87 -1.00
C SER A 24 -8.31 -5.80 -1.42
N GLN A 25 -9.20 -5.44 -0.49
CA GLN A 25 -10.65 -5.36 -0.73
C GLN A 25 -11.08 -4.00 -1.30
N ILE A 26 -10.16 -3.03 -1.38
CA ILE A 26 -10.45 -1.67 -1.84
C ILE A 26 -9.73 -1.47 -3.19
N PRO A 27 -10.43 -1.01 -4.25
CA PRO A 27 -9.82 -0.72 -5.53
C PRO A 27 -9.03 0.60 -5.46
N LEU A 28 -7.89 0.56 -4.77
CA LEU A 28 -6.99 1.69 -4.63
C LEU A 28 -6.18 1.89 -5.91
N VAL A 29 -5.99 3.16 -6.28
CA VAL A 29 -5.06 3.56 -7.35
C VAL A 29 -3.78 4.13 -6.73
N ILE A 30 -3.91 4.84 -5.62
CA ILE A 30 -2.78 5.40 -4.87
C ILE A 30 -2.92 5.00 -3.39
N LEU A 31 -1.86 4.40 -2.84
CA LEU A 31 -1.68 4.18 -1.41
C LEU A 31 -0.38 4.84 -0.93
N SER A 32 -0.51 6.02 -0.34
CA SER A 32 0.61 6.77 0.22
C SER A 32 0.52 6.84 1.74
N LEU A 33 1.42 6.13 2.41
CA LEU A 33 1.52 6.03 3.86
C LEU A 33 2.87 6.53 4.39
N SER A 34 3.66 7.23 3.56
CA SER A 34 5.02 7.62 3.91
C SER A 34 5.09 8.60 5.07
N GLY A 35 6.19 8.57 5.82
CA GLY A 35 6.38 9.49 6.95
C GLY A 35 5.41 9.24 8.10
N ASN A 36 5.15 7.97 8.44
CA ASN A 36 4.35 7.56 9.60
C ASN A 36 5.21 6.75 10.59
N ARG A 37 4.57 6.10 11.56
CA ARG A 37 5.18 5.20 12.54
C ARG A 37 4.69 3.75 12.35
N LEU A 38 4.38 3.37 11.12
CA LEU A 38 3.95 2.01 10.80
C LEU A 38 5.10 1.03 10.99
N SER A 39 4.80 -0.19 11.44
CA SER A 39 5.78 -1.23 11.78
C SER A 39 5.28 -2.62 11.38
N GLY A 40 6.17 -3.62 11.39
CA GLY A 40 5.86 -4.95 10.89
C GLY A 40 6.01 -5.06 9.37
N GLU A 41 5.55 -6.19 8.82
CA GLU A 41 5.71 -6.50 7.41
C GLU A 41 4.67 -5.81 6.51
N ILE A 42 5.01 -5.67 5.22
CA ILE A 42 4.04 -5.29 4.19
C ILE A 42 3.12 -6.51 3.93
N PRO A 43 1.79 -6.38 4.08
CA PRO A 43 0.89 -7.52 3.86
C PRO A 43 0.92 -7.98 2.41
N LYS A 44 0.91 -9.30 2.19
CA LYS A 44 0.80 -9.89 0.84
C LYS A 44 -0.43 -9.36 0.08
N GLY A 45 -1.53 -9.04 0.76
CA GLY A 45 -2.73 -8.48 0.12
C GLY A 45 -2.50 -7.20 -0.70
N ILE A 46 -1.43 -6.44 -0.45
CA ILE A 46 -1.08 -5.27 -1.29
C ILE A 46 -0.80 -5.69 -2.74
N GLY A 47 -0.17 -6.85 -2.96
CA GLY A 47 0.09 -7.40 -4.30
C GLY A 47 -1.17 -7.90 -5.03
N GLU A 48 -2.34 -7.88 -4.38
CA GLU A 48 -3.63 -8.28 -4.98
C GLU A 48 -4.44 -7.07 -5.47
N ILE A 49 -4.00 -5.84 -5.18
CA ILE A 49 -4.69 -4.61 -5.59
C ILE A 49 -4.34 -4.31 -7.06
N GLY A 50 -4.97 -5.03 -7.99
CA GLY A 50 -4.64 -4.93 -9.42
C GLY A 50 -4.80 -3.53 -10.03
N SER A 51 -5.54 -2.62 -9.38
CA SER A 51 -5.70 -1.21 -9.79
C SER A 51 -4.58 -0.28 -9.30
N LEU A 52 -3.67 -0.76 -8.44
CA LEU A 52 -2.69 0.10 -7.78
C LEU A 52 -1.64 0.60 -8.77
N GLU A 53 -1.49 1.93 -8.82
CA GLU A 53 -0.52 2.63 -9.66
C GLU A 53 0.63 3.21 -8.82
N GLU A 54 0.36 3.64 -7.59
CA GLU A 54 1.37 4.18 -6.68
C GLU A 54 1.29 3.53 -5.30
N LEU A 55 2.40 2.97 -4.85
CA LEU A 55 2.61 2.50 -3.48
C LEU A 55 3.78 3.29 -2.88
N VAL A 56 3.56 4.00 -1.78
CA VAL A 56 4.55 4.92 -1.21
C VAL A 56 4.59 4.69 0.31
N LEU A 57 5.63 4.02 0.80
CA LEU A 57 5.73 3.51 2.17
C LEU A 57 6.98 4.00 2.93
N GLU A 58 7.81 4.83 2.32
CA GLU A 58 9.08 5.30 2.88
C GLU A 58 8.90 6.06 4.20
N ALA A 59 9.99 6.19 4.97
CA ALA A 59 9.96 6.86 6.27
C ALA A 59 8.91 6.27 7.24
N ASN A 60 8.91 4.94 7.35
CA ASN A 60 8.21 4.15 8.38
C ASN A 60 9.21 3.21 9.09
N GLN A 61 8.73 2.40 10.03
CA GLN A 61 9.49 1.38 10.76
C GLN A 61 9.13 -0.05 10.28
N LEU A 62 8.78 -0.19 8.99
CA LEU A 62 8.43 -1.47 8.38
C LEU A 62 9.66 -2.38 8.31
N ASP A 63 9.46 -3.68 8.52
CA ASP A 63 10.49 -4.71 8.49
C ASP A 63 10.04 -5.95 7.69
N GLY A 64 10.82 -7.03 7.75
CA GLY A 64 10.56 -8.26 7.01
C GLY A 64 10.92 -8.18 5.52
N HIS A 65 10.35 -9.10 4.74
CA HIS A 65 10.64 -9.24 3.32
C HIS A 65 9.59 -8.52 2.47
N LEU A 66 10.02 -8.05 1.30
CA LEU A 66 9.11 -7.54 0.30
C LEU A 66 8.19 -8.67 -0.19
N PRO A 67 6.85 -8.50 -0.23
CA PRO A 67 5.95 -9.54 -0.72
C PRO A 67 6.25 -9.93 -2.16
N GLU A 68 6.46 -11.22 -2.40
CA GLU A 68 6.75 -11.79 -3.73
C GLU A 68 5.71 -11.43 -4.79
N ASN A 69 4.45 -11.25 -4.37
CA ASN A 69 3.34 -10.93 -5.24
C ASN A 69 3.21 -9.44 -5.58
N LEU A 70 4.09 -8.55 -5.07
CA LEU A 70 4.18 -7.18 -5.57
C LEU A 70 4.58 -7.15 -7.06
N GLY A 71 5.31 -8.17 -7.54
CA GLY A 71 5.63 -8.34 -8.96
C GLY A 71 4.39 -8.56 -9.85
N ASN A 72 3.22 -8.86 -9.28
CA ASN A 72 1.98 -9.06 -10.03
C ASN A 72 1.24 -7.74 -10.33
N LEU A 73 1.67 -6.62 -9.74
CA LEU A 73 1.01 -5.32 -9.89
C LEU A 73 1.36 -4.70 -11.26
N SER A 74 0.70 -5.16 -12.32
CA SER A 74 0.97 -4.74 -13.70
C SER A 74 0.72 -3.25 -13.98
N ASN A 75 -0.06 -2.58 -13.15
CA ASN A 75 -0.36 -1.14 -13.27
C ASN A 75 0.56 -0.26 -12.41
N LEU A 76 1.45 -0.86 -11.61
CA LEU A 76 2.31 -0.11 -10.70
C LEU A 76 3.34 0.71 -11.48
N LYS A 77 3.32 2.03 -11.25
CA LYS A 77 4.21 3.01 -11.88
C LYS A 77 5.22 3.57 -10.88
N ARG A 78 4.89 3.52 -9.59
CA ARG A 78 5.72 4.06 -8.50
C ARG A 78 5.66 3.15 -7.27
N LEU A 79 6.83 2.87 -6.71
CA LEU A 79 7.06 2.07 -5.52
C LEU A 79 8.04 2.79 -4.58
#